data_AF-A0A2S2NIP9-F1
#
_entry.id   AF-A0A2S2NIP9-F1
#
_cell.length_a   1.000
_cell.length_b   1.000
_cell.length_c   1.000
_cell.angle_alpha   90.00
_cell.angle_beta   90.00
_cell.angle_gamma   90.00
#
_symmetry.space_group_name_H-M   'P 1'
#
loop_
_entity.id
_entity.type
_entity.pdbx_description
1 polymer ?
#
loop_
_entity_poly.entity_id
_entity_poly.type
_entity_poly.pdbx_seq_one_letter_code
_entity_poly.pdbx_strand_id
1 'polypeptide(L)'
;EVYPLRIVDDEKADHFDLLLVTDEENSHYVYISNFSRLIRAQKTRHTEKVVFCKRCFTSFDSQSLKFKLGGQAGLQQHKLICGVQKPILPLMPKEGECLQFEAWRNTQRHPIVIYADFETILMKTDEAKGKNTEIIHRHEAMSYGLMVKASNNVPVELLAKHNISREPILYRG
;
A
#
# COMPACT_ATOMS: atom_id res chain seq x y z
N GLU A 1 23.82 0.58 10.21
CA GLU A 1 22.55 0.43 9.47
C GLU A 1 22.74 -0.60 8.37
N VAL A 2 21.78 -1.50 8.14
CA VAL A 2 21.89 -2.53 7.08
C VAL A 2 21.30 -2.00 5.79
N TYR A 3 22.01 -2.16 4.67
CA TYR A 3 21.56 -1.74 3.34
C TYR A 3 22.16 -2.65 2.26
N PRO A 4 21.54 -2.74 1.07
CA PRO A 4 22.06 -3.59 0.02
C PRO A 4 23.30 -2.98 -0.64
N LEU A 5 24.41 -3.73 -0.66
CA LEU A 5 25.64 -3.34 -1.37
C LEU A 5 25.66 -3.88 -2.80
N ARG A 6 25.27 -5.13 -2.97
CA ARG A 6 25.20 -5.82 -4.26
C ARG A 6 23.96 -6.67 -4.30
N ILE A 7 23.20 -6.57 -5.38
CA ILE A 7 22.02 -7.38 -5.61
C ILE A 7 22.11 -7.94 -7.02
N VAL A 8 21.91 -9.24 -7.14
CA VAL A 8 21.83 -9.92 -8.42
C VAL A 8 20.52 -9.58 -9.12
N ASP A 9 20.53 -9.51 -10.44
CA ASP A 9 19.29 -9.34 -11.22
C ASP A 9 18.44 -10.61 -11.15
N ASP A 10 19.06 -11.77 -11.35
CA ASP A 10 18.42 -13.07 -11.27
C ASP A 10 18.96 -13.89 -10.09
N GLU A 11 18.06 -14.19 -9.15
CA GLU A 11 18.35 -14.95 -7.93
C GLU A 11 18.22 -16.46 -8.21
N LYS A 12 19.32 -17.21 -8.04
CA LYS A 12 19.38 -18.66 -8.23
C LYS A 12 19.25 -19.41 -6.90
N ALA A 13 18.97 -20.71 -6.97
CA ALA A 13 18.75 -21.55 -5.79
C ALA A 13 20.00 -21.74 -4.90
N ASP A 14 21.19 -21.61 -5.49
CA ASP A 14 22.50 -21.71 -4.82
C ASP A 14 23.01 -20.35 -4.33
N HIS A 15 22.30 -19.26 -4.61
CA HIS A 15 22.64 -17.95 -4.07
C HIS A 15 22.25 -17.85 -2.58
N PHE A 16 23.13 -17.25 -1.80
CA PHE A 16 22.92 -17.00 -0.38
C PHE A 16 23.23 -15.55 -0.05
N ASP A 17 22.61 -15.06 1.02
CA ASP A 17 22.75 -13.68 1.47
C ASP A 17 23.97 -13.53 2.39
N LEU A 18 24.72 -12.45 2.20
CA LEU A 18 25.89 -12.10 3.02
C LEU A 18 25.72 -10.70 3.61
N LEU A 19 26.17 -10.54 4.86
CA LEU A 19 26.31 -9.27 5.55
C LEU A 19 27.79 -8.91 5.60
N LEU A 20 28.17 -7.77 5.04
CA LEU A 20 29.51 -7.21 5.24
C LEU A 20 29.50 -6.38 6.52
N VAL A 21 30.35 -6.76 7.47
CA VAL A 21 30.62 -5.99 8.68
C VAL A 21 32.03 -5.42 8.56
N THR A 22 32.14 -4.11 8.66
CA THR A 22 33.41 -3.38 8.53
C THR A 22 33.65 -2.59 9.81
N ASP A 23 34.87 -2.70 10.34
CA ASP A 23 35.41 -1.83 11.39
C ASP A 23 36.50 -0.92 10.79
N GLU A 24 37.29 -0.23 11.63
CA GLU A 24 38.29 0.73 11.17
C GLU A 24 39.46 0.08 10.39
N GLU A 25 39.75 -1.20 10.61
CA GLU A 25 40.92 -1.88 10.04
C GLU A 25 40.57 -3.12 9.21
N ASN A 26 39.42 -3.74 9.48
CA ASN A 26 39.04 -5.06 8.99
C ASN A 26 37.62 -5.08 8.41
N SER A 27 37.39 -6.06 7.55
CA SER A 27 36.08 -6.34 6.95
C SER A 27 35.82 -7.83 6.91
N HIS A 28 34.65 -8.25 7.37
CA HIS A 28 34.27 -9.65 7.46
C HIS A 28 32.88 -9.90 6.87
N TYR A 29 32.74 -10.99 6.10
CA TYR A 29 31.45 -11.42 5.56
C TYR A 29 30.81 -12.46 6.47
N VAL A 30 29.57 -12.20 6.88
CA VAL A 30 28.76 -13.08 7.70
C VAL A 30 27.61 -13.65 6.87
N TYR A 31 27.41 -14.96 6.93
CA TYR A 31 26.28 -15.61 6.26
C TYR A 31 24.95 -15.23 6.93
N ILE A 32 23.99 -14.77 6.12
CA ILE A 32 22.62 -14.47 6.57
C ILE A 32 21.74 -15.70 6.28
N SER A 33 21.48 -16.50 7.31
CA SER A 33 20.62 -17.69 7.20
C SER A 33 19.14 -17.36 7.04
N ASN A 34 18.71 -16.18 7.47
CA ASN A 34 17.33 -15.72 7.32
C ASN A 34 17.26 -14.20 7.18
N PHE A 35 17.19 -13.74 5.93
CA PHE A 35 17.14 -12.32 5.59
C PHE A 35 15.94 -11.60 6.23
N SER A 36 14.75 -12.18 6.11
CA SER A 36 13.53 -11.56 6.65
C SER A 36 13.61 -11.33 8.17
N ARG A 37 14.21 -12.27 8.92
CA ARG A 37 14.37 -12.14 10.36
C ARG A 37 15.35 -11.02 10.73
N LEU A 38 16.48 -10.91 10.00
CA LEU A 38 17.49 -9.88 10.22
C LEU A 38 16.95 -8.47 10.01
N ILE A 39 16.25 -8.24 8.89
CA ILE A 39 15.72 -6.91 8.56
C ILE A 39 14.56 -6.52 9.47
N ARG A 40 13.70 -7.47 9.81
CA ARG A 40 12.52 -7.22 10.63
C ARG A 40 12.86 -6.76 12.04
N ALA A 41 13.91 -7.31 12.65
CA ALA A 41 14.39 -6.90 13.95
C ALA A 41 14.77 -5.40 14.01
N GLN A 42 15.10 -4.79 12.87
CA GLN A 42 15.43 -3.37 12.75
C GLN A 42 14.21 -2.48 12.50
N LYS A 43 13.06 -3.05 12.08
CA LYS A 43 11.88 -2.28 11.65
C LYS A 43 10.68 -2.37 12.61
N THR A 44 10.44 -3.52 13.24
CA THR A 44 9.18 -3.74 14.00
C THR A 44 9.38 -4.68 15.19
N ARG A 45 8.57 -4.51 16.25
CA ARG A 45 8.50 -5.42 17.40
C ARG A 45 7.44 -6.53 17.26
N HIS A 46 6.63 -6.53 16.20
CA HIS A 46 5.59 -7.55 15.97
C HIS A 46 6.22 -8.93 15.80
N THR A 47 5.45 -10.02 15.69
CA THR A 47 5.97 -11.41 15.53
C THR A 47 5.53 -12.13 14.24
N GLU A 48 4.56 -11.57 13.51
CA GLU A 48 4.04 -12.12 12.25
C GLU A 48 5.09 -12.29 11.14
N LYS A 49 4.91 -13.33 10.31
CA LYS A 49 5.81 -13.62 9.19
C LYS A 49 5.64 -12.58 8.09
N VAL A 50 6.73 -11.89 7.76
CA VAL A 50 6.80 -10.87 6.71
C VAL A 50 7.92 -11.25 5.75
N VAL A 51 7.70 -11.09 4.45
CA VAL A 51 8.75 -11.21 3.43
C VAL A 51 9.15 -9.82 2.95
N PHE A 52 10.43 -9.66 2.58
CA PHE A 52 10.98 -8.37 2.20
C PHE A 52 11.57 -8.42 0.80
N CYS A 53 11.40 -7.33 0.05
CA CYS A 53 12.17 -7.12 -1.16
C CYS A 53 13.62 -6.77 -0.81
N LYS A 54 14.58 -7.55 -1.30
CA LYS A 54 16.02 -7.32 -1.05
C LYS A 54 16.55 -6.01 -1.66
N ARG A 55 15.85 -5.43 -2.64
CA ARG A 55 16.22 -4.19 -3.36
C ARG A 55 15.85 -2.90 -2.65
N CYS A 56 14.65 -2.84 -2.10
CA CYS A 56 14.06 -1.62 -1.55
C CYS A 56 13.59 -1.76 -0.10
N PHE A 57 13.71 -2.97 0.47
CA PHE A 57 13.26 -3.33 1.81
C PHE A 57 11.77 -3.08 2.08
N THR A 58 10.93 -3.00 1.03
CA THR A 58 9.48 -3.06 1.15
C THR A 58 9.06 -4.40 1.72
N SER A 59 8.14 -4.37 2.68
CA SER A 59 7.61 -5.54 3.39
C SER A 59 6.26 -5.98 2.85
N PHE A 60 6.04 -7.29 2.83
CA PHE A 60 4.77 -7.93 2.48
C PHE A 60 4.37 -8.89 3.60
N ASP A 61 3.36 -8.49 4.36
CA ASP A 61 2.71 -9.33 5.37
C ASP A 61 1.93 -10.48 4.71
N SER A 62 1.55 -11.50 5.47
CA SER A 62 0.78 -12.63 4.95
C SER A 62 -0.67 -12.30 4.60
N GLN A 63 -1.15 -11.08 4.86
CA GLN A 63 -2.55 -10.72 4.68
C GLN A 63 -2.81 -10.36 3.22
N SER A 64 -3.54 -11.23 2.52
CA SER A 64 -4.06 -10.89 1.19
C SER A 64 -5.39 -10.15 1.35
N LEU A 65 -5.47 -8.95 0.77
CA LEU A 65 -6.69 -8.16 0.69
C LEU A 65 -7.28 -8.27 -0.72
N LYS A 66 -8.55 -7.88 -0.88
CA LYS A 66 -9.30 -7.96 -2.16
C LYS A 66 -8.53 -7.39 -3.37
N PHE A 67 -7.69 -6.37 -3.14
CA PHE A 67 -6.91 -5.69 -4.18
C PHE A 67 -5.41 -5.63 -3.90
N LYS A 68 -4.90 -6.40 -2.91
CA LYS A 68 -3.48 -6.41 -2.54
C LYS A 68 -3.04 -7.83 -2.20
N LEU A 69 -2.12 -8.36 -2.98
CA LEU A 69 -1.51 -9.66 -2.69
C LEU A 69 -0.58 -9.55 -1.47
N GLY A 70 -0.71 -10.51 -0.56
CA GLY A 70 0.19 -10.67 0.58
C GLY A 70 1.37 -11.58 0.27
N GLY A 71 2.35 -11.57 1.17
CA GLY A 71 3.43 -12.53 1.27
C GLY A 71 4.26 -12.65 0.00
N GLN A 72 4.54 -13.89 -0.39
CA GLN A 72 5.39 -14.18 -1.55
C GLN A 72 4.76 -13.73 -2.87
N ALA A 73 3.43 -13.83 -3.00
CA ALA A 73 2.72 -13.40 -4.20
C ALA A 73 2.81 -11.87 -4.38
N GLY A 74 2.63 -11.11 -3.29
CA GLY A 74 2.84 -9.66 -3.30
C GLY A 74 4.27 -9.27 -3.65
N LEU A 75 5.27 -9.99 -3.11
CA LEU A 75 6.67 -9.77 -3.44
C LEU A 75 6.98 -10.05 -4.92
N GLN A 76 6.45 -11.13 -5.50
CA GLN A 76 6.65 -11.44 -6.93
C GLN A 76 6.06 -10.36 -7.82
N GLN A 77 4.83 -9.91 -7.54
CA GLN A 77 4.21 -8.82 -8.29
C GLN A 77 5.01 -7.52 -8.16
N HIS A 78 5.51 -7.23 -6.96
CA HIS A 78 6.36 -6.06 -6.72
C HIS A 78 7.70 -6.13 -7.48
N LYS A 79 8.34 -7.31 -7.57
CA LYS A 79 9.61 -7.50 -8.29
C LYS A 79 9.51 -7.11 -9.77
N LEU A 80 8.34 -7.25 -10.40
CA LEU A 80 8.11 -6.83 -11.80
C LEU A 80 8.32 -5.32 -12.01
N ILE A 81 8.00 -4.51 -10.98
CA ILE A 81 8.12 -3.05 -11.03
C ILE A 81 9.45 -2.60 -10.40
N CYS A 82 9.83 -3.20 -9.28
CA CYS A 82 11.03 -2.84 -8.53
C CYS A 82 12.33 -3.31 -9.19
N GLY A 83 12.32 -4.43 -9.91
CA GLY A 83 13.50 -4.98 -10.58
C GLY A 83 14.10 -4.05 -11.64
N VAL A 84 13.27 -3.20 -12.24
CA VAL A 84 13.69 -2.20 -13.23
C VAL A 84 14.38 -0.98 -12.58
N GLN A 85 14.17 -0.78 -11.29
CA GLN A 85 14.67 0.37 -10.55
C GLN A 85 16.00 0.05 -9.86
N LYS A 86 16.81 1.08 -9.63
CA LYS A 86 18.03 0.95 -8.82
C LYS A 86 17.66 0.54 -7.38
N PRO A 87 18.46 -0.30 -6.71
CA PRO A 87 18.29 -0.56 -5.29
C PRO A 87 18.27 0.75 -4.50
N ILE A 88 17.39 0.82 -3.50
CA ILE A 88 17.20 2.04 -2.68
C ILE A 88 17.30 1.69 -1.20
N LEU A 89 17.88 2.62 -0.44
CA LEU A 89 17.82 2.63 1.01
C LEU A 89 16.77 3.66 1.45
N PRO A 90 15.63 3.25 2.03
CA PRO A 90 14.72 4.20 2.65
C PRO A 90 15.34 4.77 3.93
N LEU A 91 15.78 6.02 3.87
CA LEU A 91 16.26 6.78 5.02
C LEU A 91 15.07 7.41 5.74
N MET A 92 14.92 7.09 7.02
CA MET A 92 13.93 7.75 7.88
C MET A 92 14.51 9.09 8.36
N PRO A 93 13.68 10.15 8.47
CA PRO A 93 14.13 11.40 9.07
C PRO A 93 14.58 11.17 10.52
N LYS A 94 15.54 11.97 10.99
CA LYS A 94 16.01 11.85 12.37
C LYS A 94 14.90 12.23 13.34
N GLU A 95 15.04 11.80 14.59
CA GLU A 95 14.11 12.19 15.64
C GLU A 95 14.05 13.72 15.75
N GLY A 96 12.85 14.28 15.65
CA GLY A 96 12.61 15.73 15.62
C GLY A 96 12.67 16.39 14.24
N GLU A 97 13.12 15.69 13.19
CA GLU A 97 13.04 16.18 11.82
C GLU A 97 11.69 15.83 11.18
N CYS A 98 11.08 16.80 10.50
CA CYS A 98 9.85 16.61 9.74
C CYS A 98 10.15 16.65 8.24
N LEU A 99 9.68 15.62 7.51
CA LEU A 99 9.68 15.66 6.05
C LEU A 99 8.47 16.46 5.57
N GLN A 100 8.70 17.45 4.71
CA GLN A 100 7.65 18.18 4.01
C GLN A 100 7.70 17.84 2.52
N PHE A 101 6.53 17.59 1.94
CA PHE A 101 6.42 17.50 0.50
C PHE A 101 6.34 18.92 -0.07
N GLU A 102 7.27 19.30 -0.95
CA GLU A 102 7.32 20.64 -1.54
C GLU A 102 6.81 20.65 -2.99
N ALA A 103 6.88 19.50 -3.67
CA ALA A 103 6.57 19.36 -5.09
C ALA A 103 5.05 19.25 -5.36
N TRP A 104 4.21 20.00 -4.64
CA TRP A 104 2.75 20.03 -4.82
C TRP A 104 2.35 20.32 -6.26
N ARG A 105 3.10 21.18 -6.96
CA ARG A 105 2.86 21.53 -8.36
C ARG A 105 3.15 20.38 -9.34
N ASN A 106 3.97 19.42 -8.94
CA ASN A 106 4.33 18.24 -9.74
C ASN A 106 3.39 17.06 -9.48
N THR A 107 2.41 17.21 -8.58
CA THR A 107 1.38 16.18 -8.40
C THR A 107 0.55 16.07 -9.67
N GLN A 108 0.33 14.85 -10.13
CA GLN A 108 -0.63 14.64 -11.20
C GLN A 108 -2.02 14.92 -10.65
N ARG A 109 -2.72 15.90 -11.25
CA ARG A 109 -4.14 16.09 -10.97
C ARG A 109 -4.87 14.79 -11.30
N HIS A 110 -5.68 14.31 -10.36
CA HIS A 110 -6.48 13.12 -10.58
C HIS A 110 -7.32 13.31 -11.85
N PRO A 111 -7.21 12.39 -12.83
CA PRO A 111 -7.90 12.55 -14.11
C PRO A 111 -9.41 12.50 -13.93
N ILE A 112 -9.90 11.74 -12.95
CA ILE A 112 -11.31 11.61 -12.60
C ILE A 112 -11.44 11.66 -11.07
N VAL A 113 -12.40 12.45 -10.59
CA VAL A 113 -12.79 12.52 -9.17
C VAL A 113 -14.29 12.23 -9.08
N ILE A 114 -14.68 11.38 -8.13
CA ILE A 114 -16.09 11.02 -7.90
C ILE A 114 -16.49 11.60 -6.54
N TYR A 115 -17.49 12.47 -6.55
CA TYR A 115 -18.15 12.96 -5.35
C TYR A 115 -19.43 12.16 -5.16
N ALA A 116 -19.60 11.53 -4.00
CA ALA A 116 -20.78 10.74 -3.69
C ALA A 116 -21.23 11.04 -2.26
N ASP A 117 -22.54 11.15 -2.07
CA ASP A 117 -23.17 11.31 -0.77
C ASP A 117 -24.50 10.56 -0.75
N PHE A 118 -24.92 10.08 0.42
CA PHE A 118 -26.20 9.37 0.55
C PHE A 118 -26.83 9.63 1.90
N GLU A 119 -28.16 9.75 1.89
CA GLU A 119 -28.96 9.86 3.10
C GLU A 119 -29.52 8.50 3.48
N THR A 120 -29.70 8.31 4.78
CA THR A 120 -30.22 7.05 5.33
C THR A 120 -31.50 7.28 6.12
N ILE A 121 -32.44 6.35 5.99
CA ILE A 121 -33.57 6.24 6.91
C ILE A 121 -33.23 5.26 8.04
N LEU A 122 -33.74 5.57 9.23
CA LEU A 122 -33.57 4.73 10.42
C LEU A 122 -34.73 3.75 10.52
N MET A 123 -34.46 2.48 10.22
CA MET A 123 -35.41 1.39 10.41
C MET A 123 -35.25 0.82 11.81
N LYS A 124 -36.31 0.90 12.62
CA LYS A 124 -36.32 0.26 13.94
C LYS A 124 -36.16 -1.24 13.80
N THR A 125 -35.39 -1.84 14.71
CA THR A 125 -35.18 -3.28 14.75
C THR A 125 -35.04 -3.74 16.19
N ASP A 126 -35.40 -5.00 16.45
CA ASP A 126 -35.31 -5.63 17.77
C ASP A 126 -34.17 -6.67 17.81
N GLU A 127 -33.09 -6.41 17.07
CA GLU A 127 -32.00 -7.37 16.91
C GLU A 127 -30.99 -7.28 18.05
N ALA A 128 -30.71 -8.40 18.70
CA ALA A 128 -29.64 -8.49 19.68
C ALA A 128 -28.29 -8.81 19.00
N LYS A 129 -27.25 -8.06 19.35
CA LYS A 129 -25.86 -8.33 18.97
C LYS A 129 -25.07 -8.84 20.19
N GLY A 130 -25.31 -10.10 20.55
CA GLY A 130 -24.69 -10.73 21.72
C GLY A 130 -25.55 -10.62 22.97
N LYS A 131 -24.97 -10.82 24.16
CA LYS A 131 -25.72 -10.93 25.43
C LYS A 131 -26.17 -9.59 26.03
N ASN A 132 -25.40 -8.52 25.80
CA ASN A 132 -25.58 -7.22 26.48
C ASN A 132 -25.67 -6.04 25.49
N THR A 133 -25.93 -6.29 24.21
CA THR A 133 -25.96 -5.24 23.19
C THR A 133 -27.12 -5.48 22.25
N GLU A 134 -27.96 -4.46 22.09
CA GLU A 134 -29.11 -4.44 21.19
C GLU A 134 -28.87 -3.40 20.10
N ILE A 135 -29.28 -3.73 18.88
CA ILE A 135 -29.27 -2.82 17.73
C ILE A 135 -30.62 -2.11 17.74
N ILE A 136 -30.62 -0.79 17.93
CA ILE A 136 -31.87 -0.01 18.06
C ILE A 136 -32.42 0.36 16.67
N HIS A 137 -31.53 0.68 15.73
CA HIS A 137 -31.89 1.04 14.36
C HIS A 137 -30.89 0.49 13.35
N ARG A 138 -31.38 0.14 12.17
CA ARG A 138 -30.59 -0.13 10.96
C ARG A 138 -30.70 1.07 10.03
N HIS A 139 -29.55 1.53 9.54
CA HIS A 139 -29.50 2.56 8.50
C HIS A 139 -29.75 1.90 7.14
N GLU A 140 -30.84 2.24 6.49
CA GLU A 140 -31.08 1.88 5.09
C GLU A 140 -30.87 3.11 4.21
N ALA A 141 -30.10 2.95 3.13
CA ALA A 141 -29.89 4.05 2.19
C ALA A 141 -31.22 4.42 1.52
N MET A 142 -31.60 5.70 1.62
CA MET A 142 -32.88 6.21 1.11
C MET A 142 -32.68 7.04 -0.15
N SER A 143 -31.69 7.93 -0.17
CA SER A 143 -31.40 8.77 -1.33
C SER A 143 -29.89 8.91 -1.51
N TYR A 144 -29.44 9.18 -2.73
CA TYR A 144 -28.03 9.41 -3.00
C TYR A 144 -27.81 10.42 -4.12
N GLY A 145 -26.68 11.10 -4.04
CA GLY A 145 -26.14 11.97 -5.07
C GLY A 145 -24.75 11.49 -5.50
N LEU A 146 -24.51 11.44 -6.80
CA LEU A 146 -23.23 11.08 -7.40
C LEU A 146 -22.87 12.09 -8.49
N MET A 147 -21.65 12.62 -8.46
CA MET A 147 -21.14 13.50 -9.49
C MET A 147 -19.71 13.12 -9.87
N VAL A 148 -19.49 12.87 -11.16
CA VAL A 148 -18.17 12.58 -11.71
C VAL A 148 -17.57 13.83 -12.33
N LYS A 149 -16.41 14.25 -11.82
CA LYS A 149 -15.64 15.37 -12.36
C LYS A 149 -14.39 14.86 -13.04
N ALA A 150 -14.38 14.90 -14.37
CA ALA A 150 -13.20 14.64 -15.17
C ALA A 150 -12.36 15.92 -15.34
N SER A 151 -11.04 15.77 -15.33
CA SER A 151 -10.10 16.83 -15.70
C SER A 151 -10.18 17.14 -17.20
N ASN A 152 -9.77 18.35 -17.60
CA ASN A 152 -9.79 18.77 -19.00
C ASN A 152 -8.92 17.89 -19.92
N ASN A 153 -7.96 17.16 -19.35
CA ASN A 153 -7.04 16.31 -20.09
C ASN A 153 -7.62 14.92 -20.38
N VAL A 154 -8.81 14.59 -19.87
CA VAL A 154 -9.48 13.32 -20.17
C VAL A 154 -10.24 13.45 -21.49
N PRO A 155 -9.94 12.63 -22.52
CA PRO A 155 -10.65 12.68 -23.79
C PRO A 155 -12.15 12.40 -23.62
N VAL A 156 -12.99 13.20 -24.26
CA VAL A 156 -14.45 13.05 -24.20
C VAL A 156 -14.90 11.71 -24.77
N GLU A 157 -14.20 11.20 -25.80
CA GLU A 157 -14.42 9.89 -26.39
C GLU A 157 -14.29 8.75 -25.37
N LEU A 158 -13.37 8.88 -24.42
CA LEU A 158 -13.14 7.89 -23.38
C LEU A 158 -14.28 7.90 -22.35
N LEU A 159 -14.79 9.08 -22.01
CA LEU A 159 -15.97 9.22 -21.15
C LEU A 159 -17.21 8.61 -21.82
N ALA A 160 -17.42 8.89 -23.11
CA ALA A 160 -18.53 8.33 -23.88
C ALA A 160 -18.43 6.80 -24.01
N LYS A 161 -17.24 6.28 -24.34
CA LYS A 161 -16.98 4.83 -24.46
C LYS A 161 -17.33 4.07 -23.19
N HIS A 162 -17.10 4.68 -22.03
CA HIS A 162 -17.34 4.07 -20.72
C HIS A 162 -18.65 4.52 -20.07
N ASN A 163 -19.52 5.24 -20.79
CA ASN A 163 -20.78 5.80 -20.27
C ASN A 163 -20.62 6.60 -18.98
N ILE A 164 -19.52 7.34 -18.85
CA ILE A 164 -19.23 8.15 -17.67
C ILE A 164 -19.94 9.50 -17.85
N SER A 165 -21.12 9.62 -17.27
CA SER A 165 -21.84 10.90 -17.21
C SER A 165 -21.14 11.88 -16.27
N ARG A 166 -21.06 13.14 -16.70
CA ARG A 166 -20.59 14.26 -15.87
C ARG A 166 -21.75 15.01 -15.20
N GLU A 167 -22.98 14.66 -15.55
CA GLU A 167 -24.16 15.23 -14.91
C GLU A 167 -24.35 14.60 -13.52
N PRO A 168 -24.83 15.37 -12.54
CA PRO A 168 -25.18 14.83 -11.23
C PRO A 168 -26.27 13.78 -11.37
N ILE A 169 -26.00 12.57 -10.88
CA ILE A 169 -26.99 11.52 -10.72
C ILE A 169 -27.60 11.69 -9.34
N LEU A 170 -28.89 12.01 -9.30
CA LEU A 170 -29.65 12.15 -8.08
C LEU A 170 -30.73 11.07 -8.04
N TYR A 171 -30.67 10.24 -7.02
CA TYR A 171 -31.73 9.29 -6.69
C TYR A 171 -32.41 9.76 -5.42
N ARG A 172 -33.73 9.93 -5.49
CA ARG A 172 -34.59 10.25 -4.35
C ARG A 172 -35.53 9.07 -4.16
N GLY A 173 -35.29 8.28 -3.11
CA GLY A 173 -36.17 7.21 -2.67
C GLY A 173 -37.31 7.72 -1.80
#